data_AF-A0A066RRZ3-F1
#
_entry.id   AF-A0A066RRZ3-F1
#
_cell.length_a   1.000
_cell.length_b   1.000
_cell.length_c   1.000
_cell.angle_alpha   90.00
_cell.angle_beta   90.00
_cell.angle_gamma   90.00
#
_symmetry.space_group_name_H-M   'P 1'
#
loop_
_entity.id
_entity.type
_entity.pdbx_description
1 polymer ?
#
loop_
_entity_poly.entity_id
_entity_poly.type
_entity_poly.pdbx_seq_one_letter_code
_entity_poly.pdbx_strand_id
1 'polypeptide(L)'
;MNDDLKTIDVQVETTFANCVHLQPLPKIMSGYSNTEATVDASCNDLGVAVPNQRTIIWSNGQKSKINYISTVSIVNGQVVLTYDGVVLSGLYQGSSVFGSVTATTFIGNEPVDALVGCATDEGISGNSGPAFMTITPTL
;
A
#
# COMPACT_ATOMS: atom_id res chain seq x y z
N MET A 1 -2.95 18.43 22.29
CA MET A 1 -3.47 17.79 21.06
C MET A 1 -3.80 16.37 21.45
N ASN A 2 -5.07 16.00 21.48
CA ASN A 2 -5.48 14.65 21.90
C ASN A 2 -5.14 13.66 20.79
N ASP A 3 -4.28 12.71 21.11
CA ASP A 3 -3.88 11.60 20.24
C ASP A 3 -4.83 10.43 20.45
N ASP A 4 -6.13 10.67 20.23
CA ASP A 4 -7.15 9.64 20.34
C ASP A 4 -7.25 8.91 18.99
N LEU A 5 -7.19 7.57 19.02
CA LEU A 5 -7.45 6.74 17.84
C LEU A 5 -8.84 7.05 17.28
N LYS A 6 -8.92 7.23 15.96
CA LYS A 6 -10.17 7.40 15.23
C LYS A 6 -10.31 6.28 14.20
N THR A 7 -11.49 5.68 14.18
CA THR A 7 -11.87 4.75 13.12
C THR A 7 -12.14 5.53 11.83
N ILE A 8 -11.43 5.18 10.76
CA ILE A 8 -11.55 5.78 9.43
C ILE A 8 -11.73 4.70 8.37
N ASP A 9 -12.47 5.02 7.32
CA ASP A 9 -12.57 4.19 6.12
C ASP A 9 -11.53 4.66 5.09
N VAL A 10 -10.76 3.72 4.56
CA VAL A 10 -9.66 3.95 3.63
C VAL A 10 -9.91 3.19 2.35
N GLN A 11 -9.88 3.90 1.23
CA GLN A 11 -9.85 3.32 -0.11
C GLN A 11 -8.45 3.45 -0.70
N VAL A 12 -7.89 2.32 -1.13
CA VAL A 12 -6.57 2.24 -1.73
C VAL A 12 -6.68 1.73 -3.15
N GLU A 13 -6.22 2.55 -4.09
CA GLU A 13 -6.07 2.16 -5.48
C GLU A 13 -4.59 2.11 -5.84
N THR A 14 -4.17 1.07 -6.56
CA THR A 14 -2.79 0.95 -7.02
C THR A 14 -2.76 0.31 -8.39
N THR A 15 -1.96 0.90 -9.26
CA THR A 15 -1.64 0.39 -10.58
C THR A 15 -0.15 0.06 -10.62
N PHE A 16 0.16 -1.14 -11.11
CA PHE A 16 1.51 -1.62 -11.32
C PHE A 16 1.77 -1.64 -12.82
N ALA A 17 2.74 -0.85 -13.28
CA ALA A 17 3.28 -0.99 -14.63
C ALA A 17 4.20 -2.22 -14.72
N ASN A 18 4.50 -2.69 -15.93
CA ASN A 18 5.47 -3.78 -16.12
C ASN A 18 6.86 -3.31 -15.64
N CYS A 19 7.46 -3.96 -14.64
CA CYS A 19 8.84 -3.70 -14.20
C CYS A 19 9.80 -4.85 -14.58
N VAL A 20 11.09 -4.54 -14.56
CA VAL A 20 12.21 -5.33 -15.11
C VAL A 20 12.29 -6.73 -14.48
N HIS A 21 12.41 -7.75 -15.33
CA HIS A 21 12.40 -9.16 -14.97
C HIS A 21 13.82 -9.69 -14.74
N LEU A 22 14.10 -10.25 -13.56
CA LEU A 22 15.37 -10.92 -13.25
C LEU A 22 15.27 -12.45 -13.50
N GLN A 23 15.11 -12.87 -14.76
CA GLN A 23 15.22 -14.27 -15.25
C GLN A 23 14.41 -15.37 -14.51
N PRO A 24 14.42 -16.63 -15.00
CA PRO A 24 13.52 -17.15 -16.04
C PRO A 24 12.11 -17.48 -15.51
N LEU A 25 11.47 -16.56 -14.79
CA LEU A 25 10.11 -16.72 -14.30
C LEU A 25 9.10 -16.13 -15.32
N PRO A 26 7.77 -16.33 -15.19
CA PRO A 26 6.83 -15.65 -16.07
C PRO A 26 6.99 -14.15 -15.89
N LYS A 27 7.17 -13.40 -16.98
CA LYS A 27 7.30 -11.94 -17.01
C LYS A 27 6.27 -11.30 -16.07
N ILE A 28 6.71 -10.50 -15.09
CA ILE A 28 5.79 -9.76 -14.21
C ILE A 28 4.93 -8.87 -15.10
N MET A 29 3.61 -9.07 -15.01
CA MET A 29 2.64 -8.31 -15.78
C MET A 29 2.21 -7.07 -15.01
N SER A 30 1.80 -6.05 -15.75
CA SER A 30 1.07 -4.93 -15.18
C SER A 30 -0.21 -5.44 -14.53
N GLY A 31 -0.63 -4.78 -13.46
CA GLY A 31 -1.83 -5.15 -12.73
C GLY A 31 -2.40 -3.97 -11.97
N TYR A 32 -3.56 -4.19 -11.35
CA TYR A 32 -4.16 -3.20 -10.48
C TYR A 32 -4.81 -3.89 -9.28
N SER A 33 -5.02 -3.11 -8.24
CA SER A 33 -5.79 -3.51 -7.07
C SER A 33 -6.60 -2.33 -6.57
N ASN A 34 -7.80 -2.60 -6.10
CA ASN A 34 -8.57 -1.70 -5.26
C ASN A 34 -8.85 -2.44 -3.95
N THR A 35 -8.70 -1.76 -2.82
CA THR A 35 -8.94 -2.32 -1.49
C THR A 35 -9.58 -1.26 -0.62
N GLU A 36 -10.65 -1.65 0.07
CA GLU A 36 -11.31 -0.86 1.10
C GLU A 36 -11.02 -1.51 2.45
N ALA A 37 -10.72 -0.68 3.46
CA ALA A 37 -10.48 -1.14 4.83
C ALA A 37 -10.95 -0.10 5.83
N THR A 38 -11.41 -0.57 6.98
CA THR A 38 -11.67 0.27 8.15
C THR A 38 -10.52 0.08 9.13
N VAL A 39 -9.85 1.17 9.50
CA VAL A 39 -8.67 1.15 10.38
C VAL A 39 -8.81 2.18 11.49
N ASP A 40 -8.26 1.87 12.65
CA ASP A 40 -8.08 2.85 13.72
C ASP A 40 -6.72 3.53 13.52
N ALA A 41 -6.72 4.86 13.42
CA ALA A 41 -5.52 5.66 13.17
C ALA A 41 -5.50 6.95 14.02
N SER A 42 -4.29 7.45 14.28
CA SER A 42 -3.98 8.72 14.91
C SER A 42 -2.73 9.33 14.28
N CYS A 43 -2.31 10.52 14.73
CA CYS A 43 -1.11 11.17 14.19
C CYS A 43 0.20 10.50 14.64
N ASN A 44 0.17 9.78 15.76
CA ASN A 44 1.33 9.03 16.25
C ASN A 44 1.28 7.55 15.85
N ASP A 45 0.11 7.05 15.45
CA ASP A 45 -0.09 5.72 14.89
C ASP A 45 -1.00 5.85 13.65
N LEU A 46 -0.42 6.04 12.47
CA LEU A 46 -1.14 6.27 11.20
C LEU A 46 -1.98 5.05 10.73
N GLY A 47 -2.26 4.11 11.62
CA GLY A 47 -2.94 2.87 11.36
C GLY A 47 -1.91 1.76 11.16
N VAL A 48 -1.99 0.75 12.02
CA VAL A 48 -1.43 -0.57 11.72
C VAL A 48 -2.01 -0.99 10.39
N ALA A 49 -1.15 -1.20 9.41
CA ALA A 49 -1.58 -1.39 8.05
C ALA A 49 -2.40 -2.69 7.90
N VAL A 50 -3.67 -2.55 7.48
CA VAL A 50 -4.57 -3.66 7.13
C VAL A 50 -5.35 -3.27 5.86
N PRO A 51 -5.77 -4.24 5.02
CA PRO A 51 -5.91 -5.66 5.30
C PRO A 51 -4.63 -6.44 5.02
N ASN A 52 -4.37 -7.48 5.83
CA ASN A 52 -3.35 -8.51 5.61
C ASN A 52 -3.50 -9.24 4.27
N GLN A 53 -4.47 -8.89 3.44
CA GLN A 53 -4.71 -9.50 2.14
C GLN A 53 -5.01 -8.46 1.07
N ARG A 54 -4.46 -8.68 -0.13
CA ARG A 54 -4.67 -7.86 -1.33
C ARG A 54 -4.94 -8.76 -2.51
N THR A 55 -5.91 -8.40 -3.33
CA THR A 55 -6.12 -9.07 -4.62
C THR A 55 -5.58 -8.19 -5.74
N ILE A 56 -4.66 -8.74 -6.54
CA ILE A 56 -4.17 -8.09 -7.76
C ILE A 56 -4.86 -8.74 -8.95
N ILE A 57 -5.36 -7.90 -9.85
CA ILE A 57 -5.90 -8.30 -11.15
C ILE A 57 -4.84 -7.91 -12.19
N TRP A 58 -4.32 -8.91 -12.89
CA TRP A 58 -3.28 -8.72 -13.89
C TRP A 58 -3.85 -8.39 -15.26
N SER A 59 -3.03 -7.84 -16.15
CA SER A 59 -3.43 -7.46 -17.51
C SER A 59 -3.91 -8.62 -18.39
N ASN A 60 -3.57 -9.87 -18.05
CA ASN A 60 -4.10 -11.06 -18.72
C ASN A 60 -5.42 -11.58 -18.12
N GLY A 61 -6.01 -10.85 -17.16
CA GLY A 61 -7.25 -11.22 -16.48
C GLY A 61 -7.09 -12.22 -15.34
N GLN A 62 -5.91 -12.81 -15.13
CA GLN A 62 -5.65 -13.66 -13.97
C GLN A 62 -5.57 -12.82 -12.69
N LYS A 63 -5.71 -13.49 -11.54
CA LYS A 63 -5.66 -12.85 -10.22
C LYS A 63 -4.57 -13.46 -9.35
N SER A 64 -4.03 -12.67 -8.44
CA SER A 64 -3.21 -13.13 -7.31
C SER A 64 -3.83 -12.65 -6.02
N LYS A 65 -3.98 -13.55 -5.04
CA LYS A 65 -4.33 -13.18 -3.67
C LYS A 65 -3.06 -13.19 -2.82
N ILE A 66 -2.67 -12.03 -2.33
CA ILE A 66 -1.46 -11.83 -1.52
C ILE A 66 -1.90 -11.77 -0.07
N ASN A 67 -1.11 -12.36 0.83
CA ASN A 67 -1.19 -12.11 2.27
C ASN A 67 0.12 -11.48 2.74
N TYR A 68 0.05 -10.36 3.44
CA TYR A 68 1.21 -9.56 3.81
C TYR A 68 1.05 -8.92 5.19
N ILE A 69 2.19 -8.53 5.75
CA ILE A 69 2.29 -7.63 6.89
C ILE A 69 2.84 -6.32 6.37
N SER A 70 2.39 -5.21 6.95
CA SER A 70 2.79 -3.88 6.51
C SER A 70 3.16 -2.97 7.67
N THR A 71 4.06 -2.05 7.40
CA THR A 71 4.53 -1.02 8.33
C THR A 71 4.37 0.34 7.69
N VAL A 72 3.95 1.33 8.48
CA VAL A 72 3.79 2.72 8.05
C VAL A 72 4.76 3.59 8.84
N SER A 73 5.41 4.52 8.17
CA SER A 73 6.34 5.48 8.77
C SER A 73 6.22 6.83 8.08
N ILE A 74 6.65 7.90 8.75
CA ILE A 74 6.77 9.22 8.15
C ILE A 74 8.25 9.52 7.92
N VAL A 75 8.63 9.79 6.67
CA VAL A 75 10.01 10.13 6.28
C VAL A 75 9.95 11.41 5.45
N ASN A 76 10.65 12.45 5.91
CA ASN A 76 10.66 13.77 5.26
C ASN A 76 9.26 14.32 4.93
N GLY A 77 8.30 14.12 5.85
CA GLY A 77 6.92 14.59 5.68
C GLY A 77 6.04 13.73 4.78
N GLN A 78 6.56 12.64 4.22
CA GLN A 78 5.80 11.72 3.38
C GLN A 78 5.46 10.45 4.15
N VAL A 79 4.31 9.85 3.81
CA VAL A 79 3.93 8.54 4.32
C VAL A 79 4.65 7.47 3.50
N VAL A 80 5.45 6.66 4.19
CA VAL A 80 6.14 5.51 3.62
C VAL A 80 5.52 4.24 4.18
N LEU A 81 4.92 3.44 3.30
CA LEU A 81 4.40 2.13 3.61
C LEU A 81 5.32 1.08 3.00
N THR A 82 5.68 0.06 3.77
CA THR A 82 6.32 -1.16 3.24
C THR A 82 5.48 -2.37 3.57
N TYR A 83 5.46 -3.35 2.68
CA TYR A 83 4.77 -4.61 2.90
C TYR A 83 5.61 -5.80 2.45
N ASP A 84 5.55 -6.87 3.25
CA ASP A 84 6.21 -8.15 3.01
C ASP A 84 5.19 -9.28 3.17
N GLY A 85 5.16 -10.22 2.24
CA GLY A 85 4.17 -11.27 2.24
C GLY A 85 4.39 -12.37 1.21
N VAL A 86 3.32 -13.11 0.95
CA VAL A 86 3.31 -14.27 0.06
C VAL A 86 2.05 -14.29 -0.80
N VAL A 87 2.17 -14.81 -2.01
CA VAL A 87 1.01 -15.08 -2.88
C VAL A 87 0.36 -16.38 -2.45
N LEU A 88 -0.81 -16.28 -1.80
CA LEU A 88 -1.58 -17.43 -1.31
C LEU A 88 -2.20 -18.26 -2.44
N SER A 89 -2.69 -17.60 -3.50
CA SER A 89 -3.37 -18.28 -4.60
C SER A 89 -3.34 -17.48 -5.91
N GLY A 90 -3.51 -18.21 -7.01
CA GLY A 90 -3.62 -17.64 -8.35
C GLY A 90 -2.26 -17.55 -9.06
N LEU A 91 -2.10 -16.54 -9.93
CA LEU A 91 -0.85 -16.34 -10.64
C LEU A 91 0.29 -16.08 -9.64
N TYR A 92 1.46 -16.67 -9.87
CA TYR A 92 2.62 -16.59 -8.96
C TYR A 92 2.40 -17.18 -7.56
N GLN A 93 1.41 -18.06 -7.36
CA GLN A 93 1.19 -18.75 -6.08
C GLN A 93 2.49 -19.34 -5.50
N GLY A 94 2.68 -19.16 -4.19
CA GLY A 94 3.88 -19.59 -3.46
C GLY A 94 5.02 -18.57 -3.47
N SER A 95 4.99 -17.59 -4.39
CA SER A 95 6.02 -16.55 -4.45
C SER A 95 5.95 -15.62 -3.26
N SER A 96 7.11 -15.14 -2.83
CA SER A 96 7.23 -14.03 -1.89
C SER A 96 6.95 -12.70 -2.59
N VAL A 97 6.44 -11.73 -1.81
CA VAL A 97 6.10 -10.39 -2.28
C VAL A 97 6.74 -9.38 -1.33
N PHE A 98 7.45 -8.43 -1.89
CA PHE A 98 7.88 -7.24 -1.17
C PHE A 98 7.42 -5.99 -1.93
N GLY A 99 6.99 -4.95 -1.23
CA GLY A 99 6.64 -3.70 -1.87
C GLY A 99 6.73 -2.50 -0.95
N SER A 100 6.70 -1.33 -1.57
CA SER A 100 6.78 -0.05 -0.90
C SER A 100 5.93 0.99 -1.61
N VAL A 101 5.32 1.88 -0.84
CA VAL A 101 4.60 3.06 -1.31
C VAL A 101 5.20 4.27 -0.64
N THR A 102 5.44 5.33 -1.39
CA THR A 102 5.84 6.63 -0.85
C THR A 102 4.80 7.63 -1.32
N ALA A 103 4.05 8.21 -0.38
CA ALA A 103 2.90 9.03 -0.67
C ALA A 103 3.00 10.41 -0.03
N THR A 104 2.69 11.43 -0.82
CA THR A 104 2.42 12.79 -0.34
C THR A 104 1.01 12.82 0.23
N THR A 105 0.83 13.48 1.37
CA THR A 105 -0.48 13.67 2.02
C THR A 105 -1.14 14.97 1.57
N PHE A 106 -2.47 15.02 1.66
CA PHE A 106 -3.28 16.16 1.22
C PHE A 106 -4.34 16.54 2.27
N ILE A 107 -4.63 17.83 2.35
CA ILE A 107 -5.86 18.37 2.95
C ILE A 107 -6.68 18.96 1.81
N GLY A 108 -7.84 18.36 1.52
CA GLY A 108 -8.55 18.61 0.27
C GLY A 108 -7.66 18.25 -0.92
N ASN A 109 -7.30 19.25 -1.73
CA ASN A 109 -6.43 19.09 -2.90
C ASN A 109 -5.02 19.69 -2.70
N GLU A 110 -4.70 20.22 -1.52
CA GLU A 110 -3.42 20.86 -1.25
C GLU A 110 -2.43 19.89 -0.60
N PRO A 111 -1.21 19.74 -1.14
CA PRO A 111 -0.21 18.87 -0.55
C PRO A 111 0.28 19.43 0.78
N VAL A 112 0.44 18.55 1.77
CA VAL A 112 0.88 18.90 3.12
C VAL A 112 1.87 17.86 3.62
N ASP A 113 2.77 18.29 4.51
CA ASP A 113 3.58 17.37 5.33
C ASP A 113 2.65 16.54 6.23
N ALA A 114 2.89 15.23 6.33
CA ALA A 114 2.03 14.32 7.06
C ALA A 114 1.88 14.67 8.55
N LEU A 115 2.95 15.14 9.22
CA LEU A 115 2.89 15.53 10.64
C LEU A 115 2.12 16.83 10.80
N VAL A 116 2.31 17.78 9.88
CA VAL A 116 1.59 19.06 9.90
C VAL A 116 0.12 18.86 9.59
N GLY A 117 -0.19 18.11 8.54
CA GLY A 117 -1.55 17.88 8.08
C GLY A 117 -2.38 17.07 9.06
N CYS A 118 -1.77 16.11 9.76
CA CYS A 118 -2.47 15.37 10.79
C CYS A 118 -2.78 16.24 12.02
N ALA A 119 -1.96 17.25 12.30
CA ALA A 119 -2.14 18.14 13.45
C ALA A 119 -3.22 19.21 13.27
N THR A 120 -3.81 19.33 12.08
CA THR A 120 -4.91 20.28 11.83
C THR A 120 -6.25 19.69 12.27
N ASP A 121 -7.23 20.57 12.51
CA ASP A 121 -8.61 20.14 12.81
C ASP A 121 -9.26 19.40 11.63
N GLU A 122 -8.84 19.71 10.40
CA GLU A 122 -9.30 19.07 9.16
C GLU A 122 -8.72 17.66 8.99
N GLY A 123 -7.47 17.45 9.42
CA GLY A 123 -6.75 16.18 9.25
C GLY A 123 -6.42 15.86 7.79
N ILE A 124 -5.64 14.80 7.58
CA ILE A 124 -5.30 14.31 6.23
C ILE A 124 -6.57 13.72 5.59
N SER A 125 -6.94 14.22 4.40
CA SER A 125 -8.09 13.73 3.64
C SER A 125 -7.71 12.75 2.52
N GLY A 126 -6.42 12.59 2.24
CA GLY A 126 -5.94 11.63 1.24
C GLY A 126 -4.42 11.63 1.11
N ASN A 127 -3.89 10.65 0.37
CA ASN A 127 -2.49 10.56 0.03
C ASN A 127 -2.30 9.87 -1.33
N SER A 128 -1.23 10.21 -2.04
CA SER A 128 -0.91 9.58 -3.33
C SER A 128 0.58 9.61 -3.63
N GLY A 129 1.05 8.61 -4.38
CA GLY A 129 2.44 8.56 -4.83
C GLY A 129 2.83 7.21 -5.42
N PRO A 130 4.11 7.03 -5.81
CA PRO A 130 4.58 5.81 -6.46
C PRO A 130 4.50 4.58 -5.56
N ALA A 131 4.15 3.45 -6.19
CA ALA A 131 4.16 2.12 -5.60
C ALA A 131 5.15 1.21 -6.34
N PHE A 132 5.93 0.43 -5.59
CA PHE A 132 6.83 -0.58 -6.11
C PHE A 132 6.46 -1.94 -5.52
N MET A 133 6.57 -2.98 -6.35
CA MET A 133 6.34 -4.35 -5.92
C MET A 133 7.28 -5.29 -6.66
N THR A 134 7.86 -6.21 -5.90
CA THR A 134 8.68 -7.31 -6.38
C THR A 134 7.98 -8.61 -6.01
N ILE A 135 7.91 -9.54 -6.97
CA ILE A 135 7.46 -10.90 -6.74
C ILE A 135 8.65 -11.83 -6.99
N THR A 136 9.05 -12.56 -5.95
CA THR A 136 10.18 -13.49 -6.00
C THR A 136 9.67 -14.91 -5.77
N PRO A 137 9.63 -15.73 -6.82
CA PRO A 137 9.27 -17.14 -6.77
C PRO A 137 10.17 -17.92 -5.82
N THR A 138 9.56 -18.82 -5.06
CA THR A 138 10.27 -19.80 -4.25
C THR A 138 10.90 -20.85 -5.17
N LEU A 139 12.21 -21.06 -5.03
CA LEU A 139 12.98 -22.09 -5.72
C LEU A 139 12.54 -23.51 -5.34
#